data_AF-A0A4Q2ZR58-F1
#
_entry.id   AF-A0A4Q2ZR58-F1
#
_cell.length_a   1.000
_cell.length_b   1.000
_cell.length_c   1.000
_cell.angle_alpha   90.00
_cell.angle_beta   90.00
_cell.angle_gamma   90.00
#
_symmetry.space_group_name_H-M   'P 1'
#
loop_
_entity.id
_entity.type
_entity.pdbx_description
1 polymer ?
#
loop_
_entity_poly.entity_id
_entity_poly.type
_entity_poly.pdbx_seq_one_letter_code
_entity_poly.pdbx_strand_id
1 'polypeptide(L)' 'MLTAHEVAEAIGNFLRCSSGAWDWDDFTSSPISDPALDLIRRRALAINLPLDDRGFAELHALQREAEGLIGTP' A
#
# COMPACT_ATOMS: atom_id res chain seq x y z
N MET A 1 -3.14 12.55 -7.13
CA MET A 1 -3.96 11.32 -7.05
C MET A 1 -3.00 10.17 -7.24
N LEU A 2 -2.95 9.23 -6.29
CA LEU A 2 -2.06 8.07 -6.40
C LEU A 2 -2.59 7.10 -7.46
N THR A 3 -1.70 6.65 -8.33
CA THR A 3 -1.91 5.62 -9.35
C THR A 3 -1.61 4.23 -8.78
N ALA A 4 -2.02 3.18 -9.50
CA ALA A 4 -1.74 1.79 -9.10
C ALA A 4 -0.24 1.53 -8.90
N HIS A 5 0.60 2.13 -9.76
CA HIS A 5 2.06 2.03 -9.64
C HIS A 5 2.57 2.67 -8.35
N GLU A 6 2.15 3.90 -8.05
CA GLU A 6 2.57 4.62 -6.84
C GLU A 6 2.10 3.91 -5.56
N VAL A 7 0.91 3.28 -5.57
CA VAL A 7 0.42 2.47 -4.44
C VAL A 7 1.29 1.23 -4.24
N ALA A 8 1.61 0.50 -5.32
CA ALA A 8 2.48 -0.66 -5.24
C ALA A 8 3.89 -0.29 -4.75
N GLU A 9 4.44 0.82 -5.23
CA GLU A 9 5.73 1.33 -4.78
C GLU A 9 5.72 1.76 -3.31
N ALA A 10 4.68 2.46 -2.85
CA ALA A 10 4.55 2.85 -1.45
C ALA A 10 4.58 1.64 -0.50
N ILE A 11 3.80 0.60 -0.82
CA ILE A 11 3.78 -0.66 -0.05
C ILE A 11 5.13 -1.38 -0.13
N GLY A 12 5.72 -1.48 -1.32
CA GLY A 12 7.01 -2.12 -1.52
C GLY A 12 8.16 -1.41 -0.78
N ASN A 13 8.15 -0.07 -0.73
CA ASN A 13 9.15 0.72 -0.03
C ASN A 13 9.03 0.56 1.50
N PHE A 14 7.81 0.50 2.02
CA PHE A 14 7.58 0.22 3.43
C PHE A 14 8.10 -1.16 3.84
N LEU A 15 7.79 -2.19 3.04
CA LEU A 15 8.25 -3.57 3.26
C LEU A 15 9.78 -3.70 3.24
N ARG A 16 10.48 -2.91 2.42
CA ARG A 16 11.94 -2.88 2.34
C ARG A 16 12.60 -1.97 3.39
N CYS A 17 11.81 -1.30 4.24
CA CYS A 17 12.26 -0.22 5.12
C CYS A 17 13.05 0.87 4.38
N SER A 18 12.72 1.11 3.10
CA SER A 18 13.37 2.11 2.24
C SER A 18 12.56 3.39 2.10
N SER A 19 11.41 3.48 2.78
CA SER A 19 10.58 4.67 2.86
C SER A 19 11.09 5.65 3.93
N GLY A 20 10.84 6.94 3.73
CA GLY A 20 11.03 7.95 4.78
C GLY A 20 10.14 7.68 6.00
N ALA A 21 10.51 8.28 7.14
CA ALA A 21 9.83 8.06 8.42
C ALA A 21 8.33 8.41 8.41
N TRP A 22 7.87 9.19 7.43
CA TRP A 22 6.50 9.69 7.33
C TRP A 22 5.75 9.21 6.08
N ASP A 23 6.43 8.56 5.12
CA ASP A 23 5.81 8.18 3.84
C ASP A 23 4.68 7.17 4.04
N TRP A 24 4.82 6.26 5.01
CA TRP A 24 3.78 5.29 5.33
C TRP A 24 2.54 5.94 5.94
N ASP A 25 2.72 6.93 6.80
CA ASP A 25 1.62 7.68 7.41
C ASP A 25 0.91 8.57 6.37
N ASP A 26 1.66 9.16 5.45
CA ASP A 26 1.12 9.98 4.36
C ASP A 26 0.27 9.15 3.39
N PHE A 27 0.79 8.00 2.94
CA PHE A 27 0.04 7.01 2.16
C PHE A 27 -1.19 6.50 2.93
N THR A 28 -0.96 6.15 4.21
CA THR A 28 -1.90 5.92 5.29
C THR A 28 -3.20 6.71 5.26
N SER A 29 -2.99 8.01 5.34
CA SER A 29 -3.95 9.01 5.81
C SER A 29 -4.66 9.74 4.67
N SER A 30 -4.15 9.60 3.44
CA SER A 30 -4.65 10.30 2.27
C SER A 30 -5.63 9.43 1.46
N PRO A 31 -6.92 9.79 1.35
CA PRO A 31 -7.86 9.07 0.51
C PRO A 31 -7.39 9.01 -0.96
N ILE A 32 -7.61 7.87 -1.60
CA ILE A 32 -7.28 7.69 -3.02
C ILE A 32 -8.56 7.78 -3.85
N SER A 33 -8.52 8.44 -5.00
CA SER A 33 -9.71 8.68 -5.82
C SER A 33 -10.23 7.43 -6.53
N ASP A 34 -9.33 6.52 -6.91
CA ASP A 34 -9.70 5.22 -7.43
C ASP A 34 -10.21 4.34 -6.27
N PRO A 35 -11.46 3.84 -6.32
CA PRO A 35 -12.04 3.06 -5.22
C PRO A 35 -11.33 1.74 -4.94
N ALA A 36 -10.73 1.10 -5.95
CA ALA A 36 -9.98 -0.14 -5.78
C ALA A 36 -8.66 0.14 -5.07
N LEU A 37 -7.97 1.22 -5.45
CA LEU A 37 -6.74 1.66 -4.77
C LEU A 37 -7.01 2.16 -3.34
N ASP A 38 -8.13 2.86 -3.11
CA ASP A 38 -8.50 3.28 -1.75
C ASP A 38 -8.85 2.09 -0.85
N LEU A 39 -9.43 1.02 -1.41
CA LEU A 39 -9.64 -0.23 -0.68
C LEU A 39 -8.30 -0.85 -0.25
N ILE A 40 -7.31 -0.88 -1.14
CA ILE A 40 -5.94 -1.35 -0.82
C ILE A 40 -5.33 -0.51 0.30
N ARG A 41 -5.40 0.82 0.20
CA ARG A 41 -4.92 1.73 1.26
C ARG A 41 -5.62 1.48 2.60
N ARG A 42 -6.96 1.35 2.62
CA ARG A 42 -7.71 1.08 3.85
C ARG A 42 -7.34 -0.25 4.48
N ARG A 43 -7.07 -1.27 3.67
CA ARG A 43 -6.58 -2.58 4.16
C ARG A 43 -5.17 -2.46 4.72
N ALA A 44 -4.28 -1.71 4.06
CA ALA A 44 -2.94 -1.43 4.58
C ALA A 44 -2.97 -0.68 5.92
N LEU A 45 -3.85 0.32 6.07
CA LEU A 45 -4.05 1.06 7.32
C LEU A 45 -4.54 0.17 8.48
N ALA A 46 -5.28 -0.90 8.18
CA ALA A 46 -5.81 -1.81 9.18
C ALA A 46 -4.77 -2.81 9.73
N ILE A 47 -3.56 -2.85 9.16
CA ILE A 47 -2.49 -3.74 9.61
C ILE A 47 -1.83 -3.15 10.85
N ASN A 48 -1.76 -3.94 11.92
CA ASN A 48 -1.12 -3.51 13.16
C ASN A 48 0.40 -3.44 13.00
N LEU A 49 0.99 -2.36 13.51
CA LEU A 49 2.43 -2.20 13.62
C LEU A 49 2.90 -2.43 15.07
N PRO A 50 4.09 -3.04 15.30
CA PRO A 50 5.03 -3.54 14.29
C PRO A 50 4.49 -4.76 13.55
N LEU A 51 4.92 -4.95 12.29
CA LEU A 51 4.47 -6.05 11.46
C LEU A 51 4.85 -7.41 12.06
N ASP A 52 3.88 -8.31 12.15
CA ASP A 52 4.10 -9.74 12.33
C ASP A 52 4.14 -10.45 10.95
N ASP A 53 4.41 -11.76 10.94
CA ASP A 53 4.46 -12.55 9.71
C ASP A 53 3.17 -12.45 8.87
N ARG A 54 2.01 -12.27 9.54
CA ARG A 54 0.72 -12.12 8.87
C ARG A 54 0.60 -10.75 8.20
N GLY A 55 1.02 -9.69 8.90
CA GLY A 55 1.08 -8.33 8.36
C GLY A 55 2.00 -8.23 7.15
N PHE A 56 3.17 -8.88 7.20
CA PHE A 56 4.07 -8.99 6.05
C PHE A 56 3.40 -9.69 4.86
N ALA A 57 2.76 -10.84 5.09
CA ALA A 57 2.09 -11.58 4.02
C ALA A 57 0.93 -10.79 3.39
N GLU A 58 0.14 -10.09 4.22
CA GLU A 58 -0.98 -9.27 3.76
C GLU A 58 -0.48 -8.08 2.93
N LEU A 59 0.55 -7.36 3.40
CA LEU A 59 1.13 -6.25 2.63
C LEU A 59 1.70 -6.72 1.28
N HIS A 60 2.34 -7.88 1.23
CA HIS A 60 2.77 -8.46 -0.05
C HIS A 60 1.59 -8.83 -0.97
N ALA A 61 0.47 -9.30 -0.40
CA ALA A 61 -0.73 -9.55 -1.19
C ALA A 61 -1.33 -8.26 -1.76
N LEU A 62 -1.41 -7.22 -0.94
CA LEU A 62 -1.88 -5.89 -1.32
C LEU A 62 -0.99 -5.24 -2.39
N GLN A 63 0.33 -5.40 -2.27
CA GLN A 63 1.28 -4.93 -3.27
C GLN A 63 0.99 -5.58 -4.64
N ARG A 64 0.84 -6.91 -4.68
CA ARG A 64 0.52 -7.63 -5.93
C ARG A 64 -0.85 -7.25 -6.50
N GLU A 65 -1.82 -6.98 -5.63
CA GLU A 65 -3.15 -6.51 -6.03
C GLU A 65 -3.04 -5.15 -6.73
N ALA A 66 -2.27 -4.21 -6.17
CA ALA A 66 -1.98 -2.92 -6.81
C ALA A 66 -1.21 -3.09 -8.13
N GLU A 67 -0.22 -3.97 -8.19
CA GLU A 67 0.54 -4.27 -9.41
C GLU A 67 -0.37 -4.82 -10.52
N GLY A 68 -1.37 -5.64 -10.18
CA GLY A 68 -2.35 -6.18 -11.13
C GLY A 68 -3.29 -5.13 -11.72
N LEU A 69 -3.38 -3.94 -11.12
CA LEU A 69 -4.15 -2.79 -11.61
C LEU A 69 -3.31 -1.86 -12.49
N ILE A 70 -2.01 -2.14 -12.66
CA ILE A 70 -1.15 -1.38 -13.58
C ILE A 70 -1.54 -1.75 -15.01
N GLY A 71 -2.26 -0.84 -15.68
CA GLY A 71 -2.61 -0.99 -17.10
C GLY A 71 -3.89 -1.76 -17.38
N THR A 72 -4.79 -1.91 -16.41
CA THR A 72 -6.19 -2.21 -16.74
C THR A 72 -6.78 -1.04 -17.53
N PRO A 73 -7.28 -1.27 -18.76
CA PRO A 73 -7.81 -0.21 -19.63
C PRO A 73 -9.08 0.45 -19.09
#